data_AF-A0A453F4Q7-F1
#
_entry.id   AF-A0A453F4Q7-F1
#
_cell.length_a   1.000
_cell.length_b   1.000
_cell.length_c   1.000
_cell.angle_alpha   90.00
_cell.angle_beta   90.00
_cell.angle_gamma   90.00
#
_symmetry.space_group_name_H-M   'P 1'
#
loop_
_entity.id
_entity.type
_entity.pdbx_description
1 polymer ?
#
loop_
_entity_poly.entity_id
_entity_poly.type
_entity_poly.pdbx_seq_one_letter_code
_entity_poly.pdbx_strand_id
1 'polypeptide(L)'
;MDEQFILRVSPSVAEQIERLMNESAAGSSSNPDDASLDLSFSEDGRSGTFMIGNQRFPASLLDLPTVVESYKTYDDSFLVKTADIGQMVMVREEDDPAPEGAEYKHGLTPPMRDARRRRFRREPDLNVYEIDYPSAIFVSHVDENTLLIRRLNIACTHFCRQSLFTELRRIL
;
A
#
# COMPACT_ATOMS: atom_id res chain seq x y z
N MET A 1 17.66 -9.35 2.68
CA MET A 1 16.34 -9.12 2.06
C MET A 1 16.46 -7.75 1.44
N ASP A 2 16.10 -7.58 0.17
CA ASP A 2 16.28 -6.29 -0.49
C ASP A 2 15.15 -5.36 -0.07
N GLU A 3 15.51 -4.17 0.40
CA GLU A 3 14.56 -3.13 0.77
C GLU A 3 14.30 -2.23 -0.44
N GLN A 4 13.02 -2.00 -0.74
CA GLN A 4 12.59 -1.20 -1.87
C GLN A 4 11.53 -0.20 -1.43
N PHE A 5 11.58 1.01 -1.98
CA PHE A 5 10.62 2.07 -1.72
C PHE A 5 10.29 2.81 -3.02
N ILE A 6 9.16 3.51 -3.04
CA ILE A 6 8.82 4.39 -4.16
C ILE A 6 9.46 5.75 -3.95
N LEU A 7 10.23 6.24 -4.92
CA LEU A 7 10.66 7.64 -4.95
C LEU A 7 9.68 8.45 -5.79
N ARG A 8 9.02 9.44 -5.18
CA ARG A 8 8.12 10.36 -5.86
C ARG A 8 8.72 11.75 -5.85
N VAL A 9 8.83 12.36 -7.03
CA VAL A 9 9.48 13.66 -7.22
C VAL A 9 8.59 14.61 -8.03
N SER A 10 8.89 15.92 -8.02
CA SER A 10 8.25 16.87 -8.92
C SER A 10 8.68 16.62 -10.38
N PRO A 11 7.90 17.05 -11.38
CA PRO A 11 8.27 16.86 -12.80
C PRO A 11 9.64 17.47 -13.15
N SER A 12 9.97 18.63 -12.58
CA SER A 12 11.27 19.28 -12.79
C SER A 12 12.43 18.43 -12.27
N VAL A 13 12.28 17.85 -11.07
CA VAL A 13 13.27 16.97 -10.45
C VAL A 13 13.38 15.64 -11.21
N ALA A 14 12.26 15.10 -11.73
CA ALA A 14 12.26 13.88 -12.55
C ALA A 14 13.11 14.04 -13.81
N GLU A 15 12.94 15.15 -14.54
CA GLU A 15 13.74 15.43 -15.74
C GLU A 15 15.24 15.51 -15.44
N GLN A 16 15.62 16.09 -14.29
CA GLN A 16 17.03 16.14 -13.87
C GLN A 16 17.58 14.74 -13.60
N ILE A 17 16.83 13.90 -12.88
CA ILE A 17 17.23 12.51 -12.57
C ILE A 17 17.36 11.69 -13.86
N GLU A 18 16.42 11.80 -14.79
CA GLU A 18 16.46 11.07 -16.06
C GLU A 18 17.69 11.45 -16.91
N ARG A 19 18.02 12.75 -16.98
CA ARG A 19 19.23 13.21 -17.68
C ARG A 19 20.48 12.61 -17.05
N LEU A 20 20.60 12.67 -15.73
CA LEU A 20 21.74 12.10 -15.00
C LEU A 20 21.88 10.59 -15.20
N MET A 21 20.78 9.84 -15.18
CA MET A 21 20.80 8.40 -15.42
C MET A 21 21.26 8.06 -16.84
N ASN A 22 20.83 8.83 -17.84
CA ASN A 22 21.20 8.62 -19.24
C ASN A 22 22.67 9.00 -19.52
N GLU A 23 23.16 10.10 -18.96
CA GLU A 23 24.56 10.54 -19.07
C GLU A 23 25.53 9.56 -18.40
N SER A 24 25.13 9.05 -17.23
CA SER A 24 25.87 8.00 -16.52
C SER A 24 25.98 6.71 -17.35
N ALA A 25 24.88 6.30 -17.99
CA ALA A 25 24.87 5.14 -18.88
C ALA A 25 25.71 5.36 -20.16
N ALA A 26 25.84 6.61 -20.63
CA ALA A 26 26.62 6.99 -21.79
C ALA A 26 28.13 7.17 -21.51
N GLY A 27 28.59 6.99 -20.26
CA GLY A 27 30.01 7.02 -19.89
C GLY A 27 30.70 8.37 -20.12
N SER A 28 29.95 9.46 -20.11
CA SER A 28 30.40 10.80 -20.51
C SER A 28 30.34 11.81 -19.35
N SER A 29 30.89 11.48 -18.18
CA SER A 29 30.98 12.46 -17.10
C SER A 29 32.24 13.31 -17.22
N SER A 30 32.07 14.62 -17.47
CA SER A 30 33.17 15.60 -17.42
C SER A 30 33.44 16.14 -16.01
N ASN A 31 32.65 15.77 -14.98
CA ASN A 31 32.95 15.96 -13.56
C ASN A 31 32.09 14.99 -12.71
N PRO A 32 32.65 14.27 -11.72
CA PRO A 32 31.91 13.32 -10.88
C PRO A 32 31.02 13.98 -9.81
N ASP A 33 31.31 15.22 -9.40
CA ASP A 33 30.60 15.89 -8.30
C ASP A 33 29.23 16.45 -8.71
N ASP A 34 29.04 16.80 -10.00
CA ASP A 34 27.78 17.35 -10.52
C ASP A 34 26.70 16.29 -10.76
N ALA A 35 27.04 15.00 -10.70
CA ALA A 35 26.15 13.89 -11.06
C ALA A 35 25.80 12.96 -9.89
N SER A 36 25.89 13.45 -8.65
CA SER A 36 25.55 12.65 -7.47
C SER A 36 24.08 12.78 -7.07
N LEU A 37 23.47 11.65 -6.71
CA LEU A 37 22.17 11.59 -6.05
C LEU A 37 22.40 11.13 -4.62
N ASP A 38 21.93 11.89 -3.64
CA ASP A 38 22.03 11.52 -2.23
C ASP A 38 20.70 11.72 -1.51
N LEU A 39 20.42 10.86 -0.53
CA LEU A 39 19.22 10.90 0.29
C LEU A 39 19.60 10.70 1.74
N SER A 40 19.37 11.73 2.55
CA SER A 40 19.64 11.71 3.98
C SER A 40 18.36 11.94 4.77
N PHE A 41 18.20 11.22 5.88
CA PHE A 41 17.09 11.41 6.82
C PHE A 41 17.58 12.04 8.11
N SER A 42 16.69 12.83 8.72
CA SER A 42 16.86 13.42 10.04
C SER A 42 16.65 12.35 11.13
N GLU A 43 16.92 12.70 12.40
CA GLU A 43 16.76 11.79 13.54
C GLU A 43 15.32 11.28 13.74
N ASP A 44 14.32 12.00 13.22
CA ASP A 44 12.92 11.57 13.25
C ASP A 44 12.62 10.37 12.33
N GLY A 45 13.57 10.00 11.46
CA GLY A 45 13.45 8.92 10.48
C GLY A 45 12.38 9.16 9.41
N ARG A 46 11.84 10.39 9.31
CA ARG A 46 10.73 10.72 8.40
C ARG A 46 10.97 11.96 7.58
N SER A 47 11.60 12.97 8.14
CA SER A 47 12.01 14.16 7.41
C SER A 47 13.38 13.92 6.82
N GLY A 48 13.58 14.29 5.56
CA GLY A 48 14.86 14.09 4.88
C GLY A 48 15.21 15.22 3.92
N THR A 49 16.42 15.15 3.39
CA THR A 49 16.90 16.01 2.31
C THR A 49 17.36 15.12 1.16
N PHE A 50 16.83 15.39 -0.03
CA PHE A 50 17.26 14.79 -1.27
C PHE A 50 18.16 15.76 -2.03
N MET A 51 19.30 15.28 -2.49
CA MET A 51 20.32 16.06 -3.19
C MET A 51 20.43 15.61 -4.63
N ILE A 52 20.46 16.58 -5.55
CA ILE A 52 20.90 16.38 -6.94
C ILE A 52 22.07 17.32 -7.18
N GLY A 53 23.30 16.78 -7.22
CA GLY A 53 24.51 17.58 -7.19
C GLY A 53 24.49 18.53 -5.99
N ASN A 54 24.48 19.83 -6.24
CA ASN A 54 24.47 20.86 -5.19
C ASN A 54 23.06 21.36 -4.81
N GLN A 55 22.01 20.90 -5.49
CA GLN A 55 20.63 21.33 -5.22
C GLN A 55 20.00 20.48 -4.11
N ARG A 56 19.29 21.16 -3.19
CA ARG A 56 18.64 20.58 -2.01
C ARG A 56 17.14 20.57 -2.19
N PHE A 57 16.52 19.42 -1.95
CA PHE A 57 15.07 19.27 -1.98
C PHE A 57 14.57 18.67 -0.67
N PRO A 58 13.50 19.22 -0.06
CA PRO A 58 12.87 18.61 1.10
C PRO A 58 12.27 17.24 0.72
N ALA A 59 12.59 16.22 1.51
CA ALA A 59 12.07 14.87 1.36
C ALA A 59 11.24 14.45 2.59
N SER A 60 10.26 13.58 2.39
CA SER A 60 9.43 13.03 3.48
C SER A 60 9.13 11.56 3.22
N LEU A 61 9.40 10.70 4.21
CA LEU A 61 9.02 9.29 4.19
C LEU A 61 7.56 9.15 4.62
N LEU A 62 6.75 8.58 3.74
CA LEU A 62 5.32 8.40 3.94
C LEU A 62 4.93 6.92 3.79
N ASP A 63 4.01 6.48 4.65
CA ASP A 63 3.45 5.14 4.59
C ASP A 63 2.36 5.08 3.51
N LEU A 64 2.49 4.14 2.57
CA LEU A 64 1.48 3.92 1.53
C LEU A 64 0.26 3.21 2.13
N PRO A 65 -0.97 3.55 1.68
CA PRO A 65 -2.16 2.88 2.18
C PRO A 65 -2.28 1.44 1.64
N THR A 66 -1.58 1.12 0.55
CA THR A 66 -1.61 -0.18 -0.13
C THR A 66 -0.22 -0.80 -0.12
N VAL A 67 -0.14 -2.10 0.12
CA VAL A 67 1.08 -2.88 -0.14
C VAL A 67 1.26 -3.02 -1.65
N VAL A 68 2.47 -2.73 -2.14
CA VAL A 68 2.85 -2.84 -3.54
C VAL A 68 3.92 -3.91 -3.67
N GLU A 69 3.68 -4.92 -4.49
CA GLU A 69 4.65 -5.99 -4.72
C GLU A 69 5.49 -5.68 -5.96
N SER A 70 6.81 -5.82 -5.85
CA SER A 70 7.70 -5.79 -7.01
C SER A 70 7.98 -7.20 -7.49
N TYR A 71 8.04 -7.36 -8.81
CA TYR A 71 8.33 -8.61 -9.47
C TYR A 71 9.43 -8.41 -10.51
N LYS A 72 10.29 -9.41 -10.65
CA LYS A 72 11.21 -9.52 -11.78
C LYS A 72 10.80 -10.68 -12.67
N THR A 73 11.12 -10.57 -13.95
CA THR A 73 10.83 -11.59 -14.94
C THR A 73 11.91 -11.58 -16.03
N TYR A 74 12.07 -12.71 -16.70
CA TYR A 74 12.93 -12.83 -17.89
C TYR A 74 12.12 -12.92 -19.20
N ASP A 75 10.84 -13.33 -19.11
CA ASP A 75 10.00 -13.71 -20.25
C ASP A 75 8.57 -13.15 -20.18
N ASP A 76 8.32 -12.23 -19.24
CA ASP A 76 7.02 -11.61 -18.93
C ASP A 76 5.89 -12.58 -18.56
N SER A 77 6.20 -13.87 -18.40
CA SER A 77 5.24 -14.93 -18.10
C SER A 77 5.43 -15.44 -16.69
N PHE A 78 6.68 -15.67 -16.28
CA PHE A 78 7.01 -16.08 -14.92
C PHE A 78 7.47 -14.87 -14.12
N LEU A 79 6.59 -14.41 -13.22
CA LEU A 79 6.88 -13.33 -12.30
C LEU A 79 7.43 -13.89 -10.99
N VAL A 80 8.61 -13.44 -10.59
CA VAL A 80 9.23 -13.77 -9.30
C VAL A 80 9.16 -12.56 -8.39
N LYS A 81 8.44 -12.68 -7.27
CA LYS A 81 8.34 -11.62 -6.27
C LYS A 81 9.72 -11.26 -5.72
N THR A 82 10.02 -9.97 -5.65
CA THR A 82 11.30 -9.45 -5.16
C THR A 82 11.18 -8.66 -3.86
N ALA A 83 10.12 -7.86 -3.69
CA ALA A 83 9.92 -7.09 -2.47
C ALA A 83 8.44 -6.75 -2.23
N ASP A 84 8.13 -6.46 -0.97
CA ASP A 84 6.92 -5.78 -0.53
C ASP A 84 7.27 -4.32 -0.22
N ILE A 85 6.57 -3.40 -0.87
CA ILE A 85 6.79 -1.95 -0.77
C ILE A 85 5.58 -1.35 -0.06
N GLY A 86 5.81 -0.83 1.14
CA GLY A 86 4.80 -0.16 1.97
C GLY A 86 5.07 1.33 2.16
N GLN A 87 6.16 1.87 1.63
CA GLN A 87 6.59 3.24 1.89
C GLN A 87 7.01 3.97 0.62
N MET A 88 6.93 5.30 0.68
CA MET A 88 7.32 6.22 -0.38
C MET A 88 8.14 7.37 0.19
N VAL A 89 9.23 7.72 -0.49
CA VAL A 89 9.95 8.97 -0.26
C VAL A 89 9.38 10.01 -1.21
N MET A 90 8.77 11.05 -0.66
CA MET A 90 8.22 12.17 -1.42
C MET A 90 9.19 13.35 -1.37
N VAL A 91 9.82 13.63 -2.50
CA VAL A 91 10.66 14.81 -2.74
C VAL A 91 9.78 15.92 -3.28
N ARG A 92 9.89 17.10 -2.68
CA ARG A 92 9.05 18.27 -2.97
C ARG A 92 9.92 19.45 -3.36
N GLU A 93 9.31 20.44 -3.99
CA GLU A 93 9.93 21.75 -4.13
C GLU A 93 9.77 22.54 -2.82
N GLU A 94 10.57 23.58 -2.61
CA GLU A 94 10.59 24.32 -1.34
C GLU A 94 9.26 25.03 -1.06
N ASP A 95 8.58 25.47 -2.12
CA ASP A 95 7.28 26.16 -2.06
C ASP A 95 6.09 25.21 -1.84
N ASP A 96 6.27 23.89 -2.04
CA ASP A 96 5.20 22.92 -1.88
C ASP A 96 4.89 22.70 -0.38
N PRO A 97 3.61 22.52 -0.01
CA PRO A 97 3.25 22.22 1.37
C PRO A 97 3.78 20.86 1.81
N ALA A 98 4.21 20.77 3.08
CA ALA A 98 4.59 19.50 3.69
C ALA A 98 3.38 18.56 3.79
N PRO A 99 3.59 17.24 3.65
CA PRO A 99 2.51 16.27 3.79
C PRO A 99 1.92 16.32 5.21
N GLU A 100 0.58 16.22 5.28
CA GLU A 100 -0.14 16.18 6.54
C GLU A 100 -0.03 14.79 7.18
N GLY A 101 0.97 14.64 8.05
CA GLY A 101 1.19 13.43 8.82
C GLY A 101 1.99 12.36 8.07
N ALA A 102 2.01 11.18 8.68
CA ALA A 102 2.85 10.06 8.26
C ALA A 102 2.31 9.26 7.07
N GLU A 103 1.01 9.28 6.90
CA GLU A 103 0.30 8.36 6.03
C GLU A 103 -0.13 9.05 4.74
N TYR A 104 0.20 8.41 3.61
CA TYR A 104 -0.21 8.91 2.32
C TYR A 104 -1.67 8.58 2.04
N LYS A 105 -2.44 9.59 1.61
CA LYS A 105 -3.89 9.47 1.43
C LYS A 105 -4.27 8.59 0.22
N HIS A 106 -3.40 8.47 -0.78
CA HIS A 106 -3.70 7.85 -2.06
C HIS A 106 -2.86 6.59 -2.31
N GLY A 107 -3.38 5.63 -3.07
CA GLY A 107 -2.53 4.58 -3.65
C GLY A 107 -1.77 5.09 -4.88
N LEU A 108 -0.87 4.27 -5.43
CA LEU A 108 -0.06 4.64 -6.60
C LEU A 108 -0.88 4.78 -7.88
N THR A 109 -1.94 4.00 -8.03
CA THR A 109 -2.74 3.96 -9.27
C THR A 109 -3.95 4.89 -9.20
N PRO A 110 -4.39 5.49 -10.34
CA PRO A 110 -5.53 6.42 -10.35
C PRO A 110 -6.82 5.89 -9.67
N PRO A 111 -7.22 4.62 -9.84
CA PRO A 111 -8.41 4.06 -9.16
C PRO A 111 -8.32 4.01 -7.63
N MET A 112 -7.11 4.11 -7.08
CA MET A 112 -6.78 4.07 -5.66
C MET A 112 -6.61 5.46 -5.04
N ARG A 113 -7.08 6.52 -5.72
CA ARG A 113 -7.18 7.85 -5.10
C ARG A 113 -8.07 7.81 -3.85
N ASP A 114 -7.57 8.39 -2.76
CA ASP A 114 -8.19 8.36 -1.43
C ASP A 114 -8.56 6.94 -0.95
N ALA A 115 -7.65 5.98 -1.16
CA ALA A 115 -7.90 4.54 -0.96
C ALA A 115 -8.58 4.22 0.37
N ARG A 116 -8.04 4.70 1.49
CA ARG A 116 -8.60 4.42 2.83
C ARG A 116 -10.02 4.93 3.00
N ARG A 117 -10.32 6.11 2.45
CA ARG A 117 -11.63 6.73 2.59
C ARG A 117 -12.67 6.11 1.65
N ARG A 118 -12.27 5.76 0.42
CA ARG A 118 -13.19 5.39 -0.67
C ARG A 118 -13.30 3.89 -0.94
N ARG A 119 -12.24 3.12 -0.66
CA ARG A 119 -12.13 1.71 -1.08
C ARG A 119 -12.04 0.78 0.11
N PHE A 120 -11.35 1.17 1.16
CA PHE A 120 -11.13 0.27 2.30
C PHE A 120 -12.40 0.20 3.14
N ARG A 121 -12.81 -1.03 3.48
CA ARG A 121 -13.89 -1.26 4.42
C ARG A 121 -13.47 -0.68 5.76
N ARG A 122 -14.27 0.24 6.31
CA ARG A 122 -14.05 0.73 7.67
C ARG A 122 -14.25 -0.43 8.65
N GLU A 123 -13.35 -0.53 9.61
CA GLU A 123 -13.59 -1.42 10.73
C GLU A 123 -14.76 -0.86 11.54
N PRO A 124 -15.72 -1.71 11.95
CA PRO A 124 -16.75 -1.26 12.87
C PRO A 124 -16.07 -0.81 14.16
N ASP A 125 -16.55 0.29 14.73
CA ASP A 125 -16.10 0.74 16.06
C ASP A 125 -16.48 -0.35 17.06
N LEU A 126 -15.51 -1.18 17.45
CA LEU A 126 -15.71 -2.18 18.48
C LEU A 126 -15.70 -1.48 19.84
N ASN A 127 -16.88 -1.10 20.32
CA ASN A 127 -17.05 -0.91 21.77
C ASN A 127 -16.80 -2.26 22.43
N VAL A 128 -15.63 -2.43 23.05
CA VAL A 128 -15.18 -3.66 23.72
C VAL A 128 -16.20 -4.19 24.75
N TYR A 129 -17.12 -3.33 25.20
CA TYR A 129 -18.16 -3.66 26.18
C TYR A 129 -19.50 -4.17 25.60
N GLU A 130 -19.71 -4.18 24.28
CA GLU A 130 -20.97 -4.63 23.64
C GLU A 130 -20.76 -5.70 22.57
N ILE A 131 -19.73 -6.55 22.70
CA ILE A 131 -19.63 -7.75 21.86
C ILE A 131 -20.52 -8.85 22.47
N ASP A 132 -21.83 -8.73 22.26
CA ASP A 132 -22.70 -9.90 22.34
C ASP A 132 -22.35 -10.77 21.13
N TYR A 133 -21.64 -11.88 21.36
CA TYR A 133 -21.44 -12.90 20.34
C TYR A 133 -22.70 -13.77 20.32
N PRO A 134 -23.68 -13.58 19.41
CA PRO A 134 -24.71 -14.58 19.22
C PRO A 134 -24.01 -15.80 18.62
N SER A 135 -23.67 -16.76 19.48
CA SER A 135 -23.27 -18.08 19.04
C SER A 135 -24.49 -18.76 18.41
N ALA A 136 -24.68 -18.52 17.11
CA ALA A 136 -25.69 -19.23 16.34
C ALA A 136 -25.22 -20.69 16.17
N ILE A 137 -25.82 -21.58 16.95
CA ILE A 137 -25.67 -23.02 16.77
C ILE A 137 -26.64 -23.43 15.66
N PHE A 138 -26.10 -23.76 14.48
CA PHE A 138 -26.89 -24.36 13.42
C PHE A 138 -26.89 -25.89 13.61
N VAL A 139 -28.09 -26.45 13.71
CA VAL A 139 -28.33 -27.90 13.77
C VAL A 139 -28.97 -28.32 12.46
N SER A 140 -28.26 -29.11 11.64
CA SER A 140 -28.82 -29.70 10.43
C SER A 140 -28.95 -31.21 10.59
N HIS A 141 -30.08 -31.79 10.18
CA HIS A 141 -30.23 -33.24 10.08
C HIS A 141 -29.37 -33.76 8.93
N VAL A 142 -28.59 -34.80 9.18
CA VAL A 142 -27.83 -35.54 8.17
C VAL A 142 -28.62 -36.75 7.70
N ASP A 143 -29.34 -37.40 8.63
CA ASP A 143 -30.31 -38.50 8.39
C ASP A 143 -31.28 -38.62 9.59
N GLU A 144 -32.19 -39.59 9.57
CA GLU A 144 -33.23 -39.79 10.60
C GLU A 144 -32.69 -39.90 12.04
N ASN A 145 -31.43 -40.31 12.22
CA ASN A 145 -30.84 -40.52 13.54
C ASN A 145 -29.59 -39.67 13.82
N THR A 146 -29.20 -38.77 12.91
CA THR A 146 -27.92 -38.03 13.00
C THR A 146 -28.09 -36.52 12.83
N LEU A 147 -27.67 -35.77 13.85
CA LEU A 147 -27.62 -34.30 13.86
C LEU A 147 -26.19 -33.79 13.70
N LEU A 148 -25.95 -32.92 12.71
CA LEU A 148 -24.71 -32.17 12.59
C LEU A 148 -24.86 -30.81 13.26
N ILE A 149 -24.15 -30.63 14.36
CA ILE A 149 -24.11 -29.39 15.12
C ILE A 149 -22.82 -28.66 14.76
N ARG A 150 -22.92 -27.54 14.03
CA ARG A 150 -21.75 -26.69 13.73
C ARG A 150 -21.88 -25.37 14.48
N ARG A 151 -20.87 -25.08 15.32
CA ARG A 151 -20.62 -23.72 15.82
C ARG A 151 -19.88 -22.95 14.74
N LEU A 152 -20.53 -21.94 14.17
CA LEU A 152 -19.88 -21.03 13.23
C LEU A 152 -19.50 -19.76 14.00
N ASN A 153 -18.21 -19.44 14.08
CA ASN A 153 -17.77 -18.11 14.49
C ASN A 153 -18.07 -17.16 13.33
N ILE A 154 -19.21 -16.48 13.39
CA ILE A 154 -19.63 -15.54 12.36
C ILE A 154 -18.88 -14.23 12.60
N ALA A 155 -17.63 -14.16 12.13
CA ALA A 155 -16.90 -12.89 11.99
C ALA A 155 -17.20 -12.18 10.66
N CYS A 156 -18.19 -12.66 9.89
CA CYS A 156 -18.47 -12.17 8.53
C CYS A 156 -19.94 -11.74 8.38
N THR A 157 -20.35 -10.68 9.07
CA THR A 157 -21.67 -10.08 8.90
C THR A 157 -21.57 -8.80 8.07
N HIS A 158 -21.56 -8.96 6.74
CA HIS A 158 -22.38 -8.09 5.87
C HIS A 158 -22.59 -8.63 4.45
N PHE A 159 -21.70 -9.48 3.92
CA PHE A 159 -21.87 -10.00 2.55
C PHE A 159 -22.76 -11.25 2.46
N CYS A 160 -22.97 -11.99 3.56
CA CYS A 160 -23.72 -13.26 3.55
C CYS A 160 -25.20 -13.14 3.97
N ARG A 161 -25.83 -11.96 3.84
CA ARG A 161 -27.29 -11.83 4.07
C ARG A 161 -28.13 -11.87 2.80
N GLN A 162 -27.58 -11.52 1.63
CA GLN A 162 -28.33 -11.57 0.37
C GLN A 162 -28.17 -12.88 -0.40
N SER A 163 -26.99 -13.53 -0.36
CA SER A 163 -26.82 -14.78 -1.11
C SER A 163 -27.48 -15.99 -0.43
N LEU A 164 -27.36 -16.14 0.89
CA LEU A 164 -27.92 -17.28 1.63
C LEU A 164 -29.45 -17.31 1.70
N PHE A 165 -30.11 -16.15 1.64
CA PHE A 165 -31.59 -16.11 1.69
C PHE A 165 -32.26 -16.52 0.38
N THR A 166 -31.53 -16.45 -0.74
CA THR A 166 -32.07 -16.80 -2.07
C THR A 166 -32.03 -18.31 -2.31
N GLU A 167 -31.11 -19.02 -1.67
CA GLU A 167 -30.93 -20.46 -1.85
C GLU A 167 -31.84 -21.31 -0.95
N LEU A 168 -32.26 -20.77 0.20
CA LEU A 168 -33.15 -21.46 1.14
C LEU A 168 -34.64 -21.48 0.72
N ARG A 169 -35.06 -20.63 -0.22
CA ARG A 169 -36.43 -20.67 -0.79
C ARG A 169 -36.60 -21.67 -1.94
N ARG A 170 -35.54 -22.38 -2.33
CA ARG A 170 -35.60 -23.39 -3.40
C ARG A 170 -35.66 -24.84 -2.88
N ILE A 171 -35.53 -25.04 -1.57
CA ILE A 171 -35.47 -26.36 -0.92
C ILE A 171 -36.67 -26.59 0.03
N LEU A 172 -37.60 -25.63 0.14
CA LEU A 172 -38.90 -25.80 0.81
C LEU A 172 -40.04 -25.73 -0.22
#